data_AF-V7BTG7-F1
#
_entry.id   AF-V7BTG7-F1
#
_cell.length_a   1.000
_cell.length_b   1.000
_cell.length_c   1.000
_cell.angle_alpha   90.00
_cell.angle_beta   90.00
_cell.angle_gamma   90.00
#
_symmetry.space_group_name_H-M   'P 1'
#
loop_
_entity.id
_entity.type
_entity.pdbx_description
1 polymer ?
#
loop_
_entity_poly.entity_id
_entity_poly.type
_entity_poly.pdbx_seq_one_letter_code
_entity_poly.pdbx_strand_id
1 'polypeptide(L)'
;MERSVLERLDFGKMGYGCKHYRRRCRIRAPCCNELYSCRHCHNEATSMLSKPLDRHELVRQDVEHVVCSVCDTEQPVAQVCTNCGVRLGEYFCSICKFFDDETGKQQFHCDDCGICRVGGRENFFHCNKCGSCYSTTLRDNHLCVENSMRHHCPICYEYLFDSLKDTAVMKCGHTMHSECYHEMIKRDNYCCPICSRSIIDMSRTWKRIDEEIEATVMPEDYQNRKVWILCNDCNDTTEVYFHIIGHKCGHCNSYNTRSIAPPVLPQ
;
A
#
# COMPACT_ATOMS: atom_id res chain seq x y z
N MET A 1 -23.80 21.35 -35.16
CA MET A 1 -22.37 21.68 -35.18
C MET A 1 -21.66 21.20 -33.91
N GLU A 2 -22.22 21.41 -32.71
CA GLU A 2 -21.65 20.89 -31.46
C GLU A 2 -21.60 19.35 -31.39
N ARG A 3 -22.64 18.66 -31.89
CA ARG A 3 -22.70 17.20 -31.97
C ARG A 3 -21.51 16.58 -32.73
N SER A 4 -21.11 17.15 -33.86
CA SER A 4 -19.98 16.65 -34.66
C SER A 4 -18.61 16.93 -34.03
N VAL A 5 -18.50 17.96 -33.18
CA VAL A 5 -17.27 18.26 -32.43
C VAL A 5 -17.12 17.29 -31.25
N LEU A 6 -18.22 17.01 -30.53
CA LEU A 6 -18.25 15.99 -29.47
C LEU A 6 -17.94 14.59 -30.00
N GLU A 7 -18.54 14.20 -31.13
CA GLU A 7 -18.25 12.92 -31.80
C GLU A 7 -16.77 12.78 -32.18
N ARG A 8 -16.12 13.88 -32.60
CA ARG A 8 -14.68 13.88 -32.91
C ARG A 8 -13.81 13.76 -31.66
N LEU A 9 -14.16 14.43 -30.56
CA LEU A 9 -13.40 14.38 -29.30
C LEU A 9 -13.42 12.97 -28.67
N ASP A 10 -14.55 12.27 -28.81
CA ASP A 10 -14.79 10.96 -28.20
C ASP A 10 -14.41 9.78 -29.12
N PHE A 11 -13.92 10.06 -30.33
CA PHE A 11 -13.53 9.01 -31.26
C PHE A 11 -12.47 8.08 -30.65
N GLY A 12 -12.75 6.77 -30.69
CA GLY A 12 -11.86 5.75 -30.13
C GLY A 12 -11.97 5.58 -28.61
N LYS A 13 -12.91 6.24 -27.93
CA LYS A 13 -13.07 6.15 -26.47
C LYS A 13 -13.24 4.71 -26.01
N MET A 14 -12.50 4.35 -24.95
CA MET A 14 -12.41 2.98 -24.40
C MET A 14 -11.81 1.92 -25.36
N GLY A 15 -11.50 2.28 -26.61
CA GLY A 15 -10.95 1.38 -27.63
C GLY A 15 -9.43 1.18 -27.56
N TYR A 16 -8.72 1.97 -26.75
CA TYR A 16 -7.26 1.97 -26.64
C TYR A 16 -6.80 1.90 -25.18
N GLY A 17 -5.52 1.60 -24.98
CA GLY A 17 -4.86 1.59 -23.68
C GLY A 17 -4.19 0.26 -23.36
N CYS A 18 -4.23 -0.12 -22.09
CA CYS A 18 -3.62 -1.36 -21.58
C CYS A 18 -4.47 -1.92 -20.42
N LYS A 19 -3.98 -2.98 -19.77
CA LYS A 19 -4.61 -3.55 -18.58
C LYS A 19 -4.67 -2.60 -17.38
N HIS A 20 -3.79 -1.58 -17.32
CA HIS A 20 -3.74 -0.62 -16.22
C HIS A 20 -4.72 0.54 -16.43
N TYR A 21 -4.72 1.14 -17.61
CA TYR A 21 -5.52 2.33 -17.94
C TYR A 21 -6.08 2.28 -19.35
N ARG A 22 -7.29 2.83 -19.52
CA ARG A 22 -7.90 3.03 -20.84
C ARG A 22 -7.54 4.42 -21.31
N ARG A 23 -6.81 4.56 -22.42
CA ARG A 23 -6.35 5.86 -22.89
C ARG A 23 -5.98 5.80 -24.36
N ARG A 24 -6.10 6.93 -25.05
CA ARG A 24 -5.90 7.06 -26.50
C ARG A 24 -4.52 7.61 -26.83
N CYS A 25 -3.54 7.41 -25.96
CA CYS A 25 -2.14 7.78 -26.18
C CYS A 25 -1.13 6.81 -25.55
N ARG A 26 0.06 6.78 -26.14
CA ARG A 26 1.28 6.18 -25.59
C ARG A 26 2.19 7.29 -25.05
N ILE A 27 3.00 6.98 -24.05
CA ILE A 27 4.00 7.91 -23.50
C ILE A 27 5.36 7.64 -24.14
N ARG A 28 6.10 8.70 -24.42
CA ARG A 28 7.54 8.63 -24.69
C ARG A 28 8.26 8.64 -23.34
N ALA A 29 8.91 7.53 -23.00
CA ALA A 29 9.64 7.39 -21.74
C ALA A 29 10.93 8.21 -21.78
N PRO A 30 11.12 9.26 -20.96
CA PRO A 30 12.32 10.12 -21.02
C PRO A 30 13.62 9.38 -20.68
N CYS A 31 13.52 8.36 -19.82
CA CYS A 31 14.66 7.57 -19.32
C CYS A 31 15.32 6.69 -20.39
N CYS A 32 14.55 6.19 -21.36
CA CYS A 32 15.04 5.25 -22.37
C CYS A 32 14.61 5.60 -23.81
N ASN A 33 13.82 6.66 -23.97
CA ASN A 33 13.23 7.12 -25.23
C ASN A 33 12.30 6.10 -25.91
N GLU A 34 11.84 5.07 -25.20
CA GLU A 34 10.95 4.05 -25.73
C GLU A 34 9.47 4.42 -25.57
N LEU A 35 8.60 3.83 -26.40
CA LEU A 35 7.15 4.10 -26.36
C LEU A 35 6.42 3.03 -25.57
N TYR A 36 5.62 3.48 -24.59
CA TYR A 36 4.81 2.57 -23.78
C TYR A 36 3.37 3.04 -23.65
N SER A 37 2.45 2.06 -23.55
CA SER A 37 1.04 2.33 -23.30
C SER A 37 0.73 2.86 -21.91
N CYS A 38 1.71 3.09 -21.02
CA CYS A 38 1.65 2.81 -19.58
C CYS A 38 2.98 3.17 -18.88
N ARG A 39 3.00 3.95 -17.77
CA ARG A 39 4.17 3.94 -16.85
C ARG A 39 4.36 2.56 -16.23
N HIS A 40 3.27 1.87 -15.92
CA HIS A 40 3.30 0.52 -15.36
C HIS A 40 3.71 -0.48 -16.44
N CYS A 41 3.24 -0.33 -17.69
CA CYS A 41 3.75 -1.14 -18.81
C CYS A 41 5.26 -0.95 -19.01
N HIS A 42 5.76 0.27 -18.89
CA HIS A 42 7.20 0.56 -18.92
C HIS A 42 7.91 -0.18 -17.78
N ASN A 43 7.52 0.05 -16.53
CA ASN A 43 8.20 -0.53 -15.36
C ASN A 43 8.13 -2.07 -15.35
N GLU A 44 7.02 -2.66 -15.78
CA GLU A 44 6.90 -4.11 -15.96
C GLU A 44 7.91 -4.61 -16.99
N ALA A 45 8.03 -3.96 -18.15
CA ALA A 45 8.98 -4.35 -19.19
C ALA A 45 10.45 -4.18 -18.75
N THR A 46 10.78 -3.05 -18.11
CA THR A 46 12.15 -2.77 -17.68
C THR A 46 12.58 -3.66 -16.51
N SER A 47 11.67 -4.04 -15.61
CA SER A 47 11.97 -4.96 -14.51
C SER A 47 12.39 -6.35 -14.97
N MET A 48 11.92 -6.78 -16.15
CA MET A 48 12.21 -8.09 -16.75
C MET A 48 13.51 -8.10 -17.58
N LEU A 49 14.21 -6.97 -17.70
CA LEU A 49 15.46 -6.92 -18.44
C LEU A 49 16.53 -7.81 -17.79
N SER A 50 17.25 -8.53 -18.66
CA SER A 50 18.28 -9.51 -18.25
C SER A 50 19.45 -8.84 -17.54
N LYS A 51 19.80 -7.62 -17.94
CA LYS A 51 20.87 -6.82 -17.33
C LYS A 51 20.29 -6.00 -16.17
N PRO A 52 20.69 -6.26 -14.92
CA PRO A 52 20.16 -5.52 -13.77
C PRO A 52 20.42 -4.01 -13.83
N LEU A 53 21.53 -3.60 -14.45
CA LEU A 53 21.91 -2.19 -14.61
C LEU A 53 20.98 -1.41 -15.54
N ASP A 54 20.28 -2.10 -16.45
CA ASP A 54 19.33 -1.47 -17.38
C ASP A 54 17.93 -1.39 -16.77
N ARG A 55 17.70 -1.96 -15.57
CA ARG A 55 16.41 -1.88 -14.87
C ARG A 55 16.24 -0.49 -14.28
N HIS A 56 15.13 0.14 -14.63
CA HIS A 56 14.79 1.48 -14.18
C HIS A 56 13.28 1.68 -14.17
N GLU A 57 12.82 2.67 -13.42
CA GLU A 57 11.42 3.06 -13.39
C GLU A 57 11.21 4.41 -14.05
N LEU A 58 10.04 4.59 -14.65
CA LEU A 58 9.65 5.86 -15.24
C LEU A 58 9.13 6.81 -14.16
N VAL A 59 9.77 7.98 -14.07
CA VAL A 59 9.28 9.11 -13.28
C VAL A 59 8.19 9.82 -14.07
N ARG A 60 6.96 9.82 -13.53
CA ARG A 60 5.77 10.27 -14.28
C ARG A 60 5.80 11.76 -14.63
N GLN A 61 6.44 12.58 -13.79
CA GLN A 61 6.53 14.04 -13.97
C GLN A 61 7.42 14.42 -15.16
N ASP A 62 8.41 13.58 -15.49
CA ASP A 62 9.39 13.87 -16.53
C ASP A 62 8.84 13.63 -17.95
N VAL A 63 7.64 13.03 -18.07
CA VAL A 63 7.03 12.77 -19.37
C VAL A 63 6.60 14.09 -20.01
N GLU A 64 7.30 14.45 -21.08
CA GLU A 64 7.02 15.66 -21.86
C GLU A 64 6.20 15.40 -23.12
N HIS A 65 6.32 14.20 -23.71
CA HIS A 65 5.72 13.86 -25.00
C HIS A 65 4.85 12.61 -24.96
N VAL A 66 3.80 12.62 -25.77
CA VAL A 66 2.86 11.52 -25.98
C VAL A 66 2.62 11.30 -27.46
N VAL A 67 2.30 10.06 -27.84
CA VAL A 67 1.93 9.67 -29.20
C VAL A 67 0.47 9.27 -29.22
N CYS A 68 -0.33 9.94 -30.05
CA CYS A 68 -1.75 9.64 -30.22
C CYS A 68 -1.95 8.23 -30.76
N SER A 69 -2.77 7.40 -30.12
CA SER A 69 -3.04 6.02 -30.55
C SER A 69 -4.00 5.93 -31.74
N VAL A 70 -4.65 7.04 -32.11
CA VAL A 70 -5.60 7.10 -33.23
C VAL A 70 -4.93 7.49 -34.54
N CYS A 71 -3.96 8.41 -34.52
CA CYS A 71 -3.34 8.97 -35.72
C CYS A 71 -1.81 9.02 -35.68
N ASP A 72 -1.18 8.42 -34.66
CA ASP A 72 0.27 8.30 -34.46
C ASP A 72 1.04 9.63 -34.43
N THR A 73 0.35 10.74 -34.20
CA THR A 73 1.00 12.05 -34.01
C THR A 73 1.71 12.10 -32.65
N GLU A 74 3.02 12.34 -32.67
CA GLU A 74 3.82 12.69 -31.49
C GLU A 74 3.64 14.18 -31.18
N GLN A 75 3.41 14.51 -29.91
CA GLN A 75 3.13 15.87 -29.47
C GLN A 75 3.51 16.07 -27.99
N PRO A 76 3.68 17.31 -27.53
CA PRO A 76 3.76 17.61 -26.10
C PRO A 76 2.51 17.12 -25.35
N VAL A 77 2.68 16.83 -24.06
CA VAL A 77 1.58 16.40 -23.18
C VAL A 77 0.46 17.45 -23.18
N ALA A 78 -0.69 17.05 -23.71
CA ALA A 78 -1.93 17.81 -23.71
C ALA A 78 -3.12 16.84 -23.70
N GLN A 79 -4.29 17.29 -23.26
CA GLN A 79 -5.48 16.44 -23.23
C GLN A 79 -6.01 16.10 -24.62
N VAL A 80 -5.79 16.96 -25.63
CA VAL A 80 -6.36 16.82 -26.97
C VAL A 80 -5.24 16.63 -27.98
N CYS A 81 -5.46 15.72 -28.94
CA CYS A 81 -4.53 15.52 -30.03
C CYS A 81 -4.50 16.74 -30.95
N THR A 82 -3.31 17.28 -31.22
CA THR A 82 -3.15 18.48 -32.05
C THR A 82 -3.49 18.25 -33.52
N ASN A 83 -3.37 17.02 -34.00
CA ASN A 83 -3.66 16.65 -35.39
C ASN A 83 -5.11 16.18 -35.58
N CYS A 84 -5.50 15.06 -34.95
CA CYS A 84 -6.84 14.50 -35.17
C CYS A 84 -7.94 15.09 -34.29
N GLY A 85 -7.60 15.82 -33.21
CA GLY A 85 -8.57 16.50 -32.36
C GLY A 85 -9.32 15.61 -31.36
N VAL A 86 -8.94 14.32 -31.21
CA VAL A 86 -9.51 13.44 -30.18
C VAL A 86 -8.99 13.81 -28.80
N ARG A 87 -9.76 13.63 -27.73
CA ARG A 87 -9.19 13.62 -26.37
C ARG A 87 -8.30 12.39 -26.23
N LEU A 88 -7.17 12.50 -25.54
CA LEU A 88 -6.26 11.39 -25.26
C LEU A 88 -6.67 10.61 -24.00
N GLY A 89 -7.49 11.23 -23.15
CA GLY A 89 -8.12 10.65 -21.97
C GLY A 89 -9.31 11.52 -21.52
N GLU A 90 -10.38 10.89 -21.05
CA GLU A 90 -11.53 11.61 -20.48
C GLU A 90 -11.13 12.34 -19.20
N TYR A 91 -10.50 11.63 -18.27
CA TYR A 91 -9.76 12.23 -17.17
C TYR A 91 -8.33 12.55 -17.63
N PHE A 92 -7.90 13.79 -17.38
CA PHE A 92 -6.53 14.23 -17.61
C PHE A 92 -6.00 15.01 -16.41
N CYS A 93 -4.81 14.63 -15.95
CA CYS A 93 -4.06 15.38 -14.95
C CYS A 93 -2.73 15.83 -15.56
N SER A 94 -2.57 17.15 -15.72
CA SER A 94 -1.36 17.77 -16.27
C SER A 94 -0.15 17.70 -15.34
N ILE A 95 -0.37 17.58 -14.02
CA ILE A 95 0.68 17.43 -13.01
C ILE A 95 1.26 16.03 -13.08
N CYS A 96 0.39 15.00 -13.05
CA CYS A 96 0.81 13.60 -13.09
C CYS A 96 1.07 13.05 -14.50
N LYS A 97 0.80 13.84 -15.55
CA LYS A 97 0.79 13.40 -16.95
C LYS A 97 -0.09 12.16 -17.16
N PHE A 98 -1.22 12.11 -16.46
CA PHE A 98 -2.08 10.94 -16.36
C PHE A 98 -3.35 11.09 -17.21
N PHE A 99 -3.72 10.02 -17.90
CA PHE A 99 -4.84 9.94 -18.83
C PHE A 99 -5.62 8.65 -18.57
N ASP A 100 -6.93 8.75 -18.38
CA ASP A 100 -7.81 7.58 -18.28
C ASP A 100 -9.21 7.90 -18.84
N ASP A 101 -9.75 7.00 -19.65
CA ASP A 101 -11.10 7.07 -20.20
C ASP A 101 -12.15 6.53 -19.23
N GLU A 102 -11.71 5.69 -18.30
CA GLU A 102 -12.57 5.00 -17.35
C GLU A 102 -12.87 5.89 -16.13
N THR A 103 -13.66 6.94 -16.33
CA THR A 103 -13.98 7.95 -15.30
C THR A 103 -14.85 7.41 -14.15
N GLY A 104 -15.44 6.22 -14.30
CA GLY A 104 -16.17 5.54 -13.21
C GLY A 104 -15.30 5.22 -12.00
N LYS A 105 -13.96 5.19 -12.15
CA LYS A 105 -13.01 5.09 -11.04
C LYS A 105 -12.92 6.36 -10.19
N GLN A 106 -13.51 7.47 -10.62
CA GLN A 106 -13.55 8.74 -9.90
C GLN A 106 -12.14 9.21 -9.49
N GLN A 107 -11.26 9.32 -10.48
CA GLN A 107 -9.88 9.76 -10.31
C GLN A 107 -9.83 11.20 -9.81
N PHE A 108 -8.89 11.52 -8.93
CA PHE A 108 -8.63 12.89 -8.50
C PHE A 108 -7.16 13.09 -8.14
N HIS A 109 -6.64 14.29 -8.35
CA HIS A 109 -5.29 14.66 -7.92
C HIS A 109 -5.29 15.11 -6.46
N CYS A 110 -4.41 14.58 -5.62
CA CYS A 110 -4.14 15.13 -4.30
C CYS A 110 -2.85 15.94 -4.35
N ASP A 111 -2.95 17.26 -4.19
CA ASP A 111 -1.81 18.18 -4.27
C ASP A 111 -0.76 17.87 -3.19
N ASP A 112 -1.20 17.57 -1.97
CA ASP A 112 -0.31 17.21 -0.85
C ASP A 112 0.45 15.90 -1.08
N CYS A 113 -0.15 14.94 -1.79
CA CYS A 113 0.54 13.71 -2.19
C CYS A 113 1.37 13.88 -3.47
N GLY A 114 1.03 14.85 -4.32
CA GLY A 114 1.58 15.00 -5.66
C GLY A 114 1.22 13.88 -6.64
N ILE A 115 0.17 13.08 -6.35
CA ILE A 115 -0.26 11.95 -7.19
C ILE A 115 -1.78 11.87 -7.34
N CYS A 116 -2.22 11.23 -8.43
CA CYS A 116 -3.63 10.92 -8.63
C CYS A 116 -4.02 9.68 -7.82
N ARG A 117 -5.19 9.74 -7.16
CA ARG A 117 -5.85 8.65 -6.48
C ARG A 117 -7.16 8.31 -7.21
N VAL A 118 -7.75 7.17 -6.86
CA VAL A 118 -9.01 6.65 -7.40
C VAL A 118 -10.01 6.45 -6.25
N GLY A 119 -11.30 6.54 -6.54
CA GLY A 119 -12.38 6.31 -5.58
C GLY A 119 -13.13 7.56 -5.11
N GLY A 120 -12.95 8.72 -5.76
CA GLY A 120 -13.68 9.95 -5.48
C GLY A 120 -13.04 10.81 -4.40
N ARG A 121 -12.89 12.12 -4.64
CA ARG A 121 -12.20 13.03 -3.71
C ARG A 121 -12.91 13.08 -2.36
N GLU A 122 -14.23 12.99 -2.36
CA GLU A 122 -15.10 13.05 -1.19
C GLU A 122 -14.97 11.82 -0.27
N ASN A 123 -14.51 10.68 -0.79
CA ASN A 123 -14.31 9.45 -0.02
C ASN A 123 -12.93 9.36 0.61
N PHE A 124 -12.06 10.35 0.37
CA PHE A 124 -10.70 10.39 0.87
C PHE A 124 -10.40 11.67 1.65
N PHE A 125 -9.42 11.58 2.54
CA PHE A 125 -8.79 12.75 3.15
C PHE A 125 -7.28 12.57 3.17
N HIS A 126 -6.54 13.68 3.10
CA HIS A 126 -5.10 13.65 3.31
C HIS A 126 -4.80 13.75 4.81
N CYS A 127 -4.02 12.82 5.34
CA CYS A 127 -3.51 12.90 6.70
C CYS A 127 -2.10 13.49 6.68
N ASN A 128 -1.94 14.74 7.10
CA ASN A 128 -0.65 15.45 7.10
C ASN A 128 0.42 14.73 7.91
N LYS A 129 0.05 14.14 9.05
CA LYS A 129 0.99 13.41 9.91
C LYS A 129 1.52 12.13 9.26
N CYS A 130 0.66 11.42 8.53
CA CYS A 130 1.06 10.22 7.79
C CYS A 130 1.66 10.55 6.41
N GLY A 131 1.41 11.75 5.89
CA GLY A 131 1.81 12.18 4.55
C GLY A 131 1.14 11.38 3.44
N SER A 132 -0.12 10.95 3.63
CA SER A 132 -0.82 10.04 2.72
C SER A 132 -2.35 10.22 2.74
N CYS A 133 -3.00 9.87 1.62
CA CYS A 133 -4.46 9.84 1.52
C CYS A 133 -5.02 8.53 2.07
N TYR A 134 -6.08 8.64 2.86
CA TYR A 134 -6.84 7.52 3.39
C TYR A 134 -8.33 7.66 3.09
N SER A 135 -9.05 6.54 3.11
CA SER A 135 -10.51 6.55 3.13
C SER A 135 -11.02 7.35 4.32
N THR A 136 -12.09 8.13 4.14
CA THR A 136 -12.75 8.91 5.21
C THR A 136 -13.20 8.06 6.40
N THR A 137 -13.37 6.74 6.22
CA THR A 137 -13.64 5.78 7.31
C THR A 137 -12.53 5.73 8.36
N LEU A 138 -11.28 6.03 7.97
CA LEU A 138 -10.10 6.07 8.85
C LEU A 138 -9.89 7.44 9.50
N ARG A 139 -10.74 8.43 9.20
CA ARG A 139 -10.62 9.76 9.81
C ARG A 139 -10.77 9.64 11.32
N ASP A 140 -9.80 10.18 12.05
CA ASP A 140 -9.72 10.19 13.52
C ASP A 140 -9.67 8.82 14.22
N ASN A 141 -9.60 7.72 13.46
CA ASN A 141 -9.65 6.36 13.98
C ASN A 141 -8.35 5.54 13.75
N HIS A 142 -7.39 6.06 12.99
CA HIS A 142 -6.14 5.34 12.72
C HIS A 142 -4.98 5.86 13.58
N LEU A 143 -4.09 4.96 13.99
CA LEU A 143 -2.85 5.33 14.64
C LEU A 143 -1.92 5.98 13.61
N CYS A 144 -1.71 7.29 13.71
CA CYS A 144 -0.86 8.03 12.79
C CYS A 144 0.62 7.69 13.02
N VAL A 145 1.22 6.98 12.06
CA VAL A 145 2.67 6.75 11.97
C VAL A 145 3.20 7.61 10.84
N GLU A 146 4.29 8.33 11.09
CA GLU A 146 4.88 9.22 10.11
C GLU A 146 5.31 8.44 8.87
N ASN A 147 4.95 8.94 7.68
CA ASN A 147 5.31 8.33 6.40
C ASN A 147 4.92 6.84 6.27
N SER A 148 3.80 6.45 6.88
CA SER A 148 3.30 5.07 6.97
C SER A 148 3.08 4.35 5.64
N MET A 149 3.07 5.03 4.49
CA MET A 149 3.02 4.42 3.16
C MET A 149 4.32 4.58 2.36
N ARG A 150 5.32 5.32 2.85
CA ARG A 150 6.59 5.55 2.14
C ARG A 150 7.58 4.42 2.43
N HIS A 151 7.12 3.19 2.30
CA HIS A 151 7.94 1.99 2.41
C HIS A 151 7.37 0.87 1.53
N HIS A 152 8.12 -0.22 1.43
CA HIS A 152 7.69 -1.41 0.69
C HIS A 152 6.74 -2.25 1.52
N CYS A 153 5.77 -2.91 0.87
CA CYS A 153 4.92 -3.90 1.50
C CYS A 153 5.80 -5.00 2.12
N PRO A 154 5.66 -5.35 3.41
CA PRO A 154 6.52 -6.33 4.08
C PRO A 154 6.36 -7.77 3.54
N ILE A 155 5.33 -8.02 2.72
CA ILE A 155 5.04 -9.35 2.17
C ILE A 155 5.50 -9.46 0.71
N CYS A 156 5.06 -8.54 -0.16
CA CYS A 156 5.36 -8.62 -1.60
C CYS A 156 6.48 -7.68 -2.06
N TYR A 157 7.00 -6.84 -1.15
CA TYR A 157 8.09 -5.89 -1.40
C TYR A 157 7.83 -4.85 -2.50
N GLU A 158 6.58 -4.68 -2.93
CA GLU A 158 6.17 -3.59 -3.82
C GLU A 158 5.99 -2.30 -3.03
N TYR A 159 6.43 -1.17 -3.60
CA TYR A 159 6.37 0.14 -2.95
C TYR A 159 4.91 0.62 -2.81
N LEU A 160 4.47 0.87 -1.57
CA LEU A 160 3.05 1.09 -1.25
C LEU A 160 2.49 2.38 -1.85
N PHE A 161 3.25 3.48 -1.77
CA PHE A 161 2.75 4.80 -2.13
C PHE A 161 2.32 4.92 -3.60
N ASP A 162 3.04 4.24 -4.50
CA ASP A 162 2.85 4.28 -5.95
C ASP A 162 2.08 3.11 -6.52
N SER A 163 1.76 2.11 -5.70
CA SER A 163 0.98 0.96 -6.12
C SER A 163 -0.45 1.35 -6.47
N LEU A 164 -1.06 0.58 -7.37
CA LEU A 164 -2.49 0.64 -7.68
C LEU A 164 -3.34 -0.23 -6.76
N LYS A 165 -2.68 -1.03 -5.91
CA LYS A 165 -3.36 -1.93 -4.98
C LYS A 165 -3.86 -1.18 -3.76
N ASP A 166 -5.01 -1.61 -3.25
CA ASP A 166 -5.53 -1.11 -1.99
C ASP A 166 -4.57 -1.39 -0.84
N THR A 167 -4.57 -0.50 0.14
CA THR A 167 -3.75 -0.62 1.34
C THR A 167 -4.60 -0.78 2.58
N ALA A 168 -4.11 -1.57 3.53
CA ALA A 168 -4.70 -1.78 4.83
C ALA A 168 -3.78 -1.18 5.90
N VAL A 169 -4.35 -0.36 6.78
CA VAL A 169 -3.67 0.16 7.98
C VAL A 169 -3.99 -0.76 9.14
N MET A 170 -2.97 -1.39 9.70
CA MET A 170 -3.10 -2.25 10.87
C MET A 170 -3.30 -1.43 12.14
N LYS A 171 -3.80 -2.05 13.22
CA LYS A 171 -3.98 -1.39 14.53
C LYS A 171 -2.69 -0.81 15.12
N CYS A 172 -1.55 -1.40 14.78
CA CYS A 172 -0.22 -0.91 15.15
C CYS A 172 0.26 0.29 14.31
N GLY A 173 -0.56 0.79 13.37
CA GLY A 173 -0.27 1.94 12.50
C GLY A 173 0.55 1.63 11.25
N HIS A 174 1.15 0.44 11.17
CA HIS A 174 1.86 0.00 9.96
C HIS A 174 0.89 -0.31 8.81
N THR A 175 1.34 -0.08 7.58
CA THR A 175 0.54 -0.27 6.37
C THR A 175 1.08 -1.43 5.54
N MET A 176 0.20 -2.16 4.85
CA MET A 176 0.59 -3.09 3.78
C MET A 176 -0.53 -3.18 2.72
N HIS A 177 -0.31 -3.90 1.61
CA HIS A 177 -1.40 -4.15 0.66
C HIS A 177 -2.53 -4.95 1.31
N SER A 178 -3.78 -4.59 1.01
CA SER A 178 -4.97 -5.26 1.52
C SER A 178 -4.96 -6.75 1.19
N GLU A 179 -4.59 -7.13 -0.04
CA GLU A 179 -4.48 -8.55 -0.43
C GLU A 179 -3.46 -9.31 0.43
N CYS A 180 -2.28 -8.71 0.66
CA CYS A 180 -1.25 -9.29 1.51
C CYS A 180 -1.72 -9.44 2.97
N TYR A 181 -2.46 -8.45 3.47
CA TYR A 181 -3.07 -8.50 4.80
C TYR A 181 -4.06 -9.67 4.91
N HIS A 182 -4.99 -9.80 3.97
CA HIS A 182 -5.99 -10.88 4.00
C HIS A 182 -5.35 -12.26 3.85
N GLU A 183 -4.36 -12.41 2.98
CA GLU A 183 -3.65 -13.68 2.81
C GLU A 183 -2.87 -14.07 4.07
N MET A 184 -2.29 -13.09 4.77
CA MET A 184 -1.61 -13.31 6.04
C MET A 184 -2.57 -13.83 7.13
N ILE A 185 -3.75 -13.19 7.26
CA ILE A 185 -4.82 -13.62 8.17
C ILE A 185 -5.34 -15.02 7.82
N LYS A 186 -5.52 -15.31 6.52
CA LYS A 186 -5.98 -16.62 6.03
C LYS A 186 -5.02 -17.77 6.37
N ARG A 187 -3.74 -17.48 6.55
CA ARG A 187 -2.70 -18.44 6.93
C ARG A 187 -2.44 -18.47 8.45
N ASP A 188 -3.39 -17.98 9.25
CA ASP A 188 -3.30 -17.92 10.71
C ASP A 188 -2.11 -17.09 11.23
N ASN A 189 -1.60 -16.14 10.44
CA ASN A 189 -0.58 -15.21 10.89
C ASN A 189 -1.20 -13.88 11.32
N TYR A 190 -1.28 -13.70 12.63
CA TYR A 190 -1.99 -12.58 13.26
C TYR A 190 -1.08 -11.48 13.79
N CYS A 191 0.23 -11.59 13.55
CA CYS A 191 1.22 -10.64 14.01
C CYS A 191 1.70 -9.75 12.85
N CYS A 192 1.84 -8.46 13.14
CA CYS A 192 2.41 -7.51 12.19
C CYS A 192 3.83 -7.94 11.83
N PRO A 193 4.19 -8.10 10.55
CA PRO A 193 5.54 -8.54 10.16
C PRO A 193 6.62 -7.48 10.42
N ILE A 194 6.23 -6.24 10.74
CA ILE A 194 7.16 -5.12 10.99
C ILE A 194 7.48 -4.98 12.49
N CYS A 195 6.50 -5.17 13.37
CA CYS A 195 6.65 -4.91 14.81
C CYS A 195 6.17 -6.05 15.71
N SER A 196 5.73 -7.17 15.14
CA SER A 196 5.24 -8.36 15.84
C SER A 196 3.98 -8.17 16.69
N ARG A 197 3.37 -6.98 16.74
CA ARG A 197 2.08 -6.73 17.41
C ARG A 197 0.94 -7.54 16.82
N SER A 198 0.07 -8.07 17.66
CA SER A 198 -1.21 -8.66 17.29
C SER A 198 -2.07 -7.62 16.57
N ILE A 199 -2.58 -7.95 15.38
CA ILE A 199 -3.35 -7.00 14.54
C ILE A 199 -4.86 -7.25 14.58
N ILE A 200 -5.28 -8.42 15.06
CA ILE A 200 -6.67 -8.78 15.33
C ILE A 200 -6.92 -8.95 16.83
N ASP A 201 -8.18 -9.10 17.22
CA ASP A 201 -8.51 -9.44 18.60
C ASP A 201 -8.16 -10.92 18.88
N MET A 202 -7.20 -11.13 19.77
CA MET A 202 -6.69 -12.44 20.16
C MET A 202 -7.28 -12.95 21.48
N SER A 203 -8.27 -12.25 22.07
CA SER A 203 -8.83 -12.58 23.40
C SER A 203 -9.29 -14.02 23.51
N ARG A 204 -9.93 -14.56 22.46
CA ARG A 204 -10.37 -15.97 22.44
C ARG A 204 -9.19 -16.94 22.41
N THR A 205 -8.12 -16.61 21.70
CA THR A 205 -6.89 -17.41 21.63
C THR A 205 -6.17 -17.40 22.97
N TRP A 206 -6.05 -16.22 23.60
CA TRP A 206 -5.47 -16.08 24.95
C TRP A 206 -6.24 -16.87 26.00
N LYS A 207 -7.58 -16.86 25.95
CA LYS A 207 -8.40 -17.67 26.85
C LYS A 207 -8.14 -19.18 26.71
N ARG A 208 -7.92 -19.68 25.49
CA ARG A 208 -7.57 -21.11 25.29
C ARG A 208 -6.20 -21.45 25.89
N ILE A 209 -5.24 -20.53 25.78
CA ILE A 209 -3.93 -20.71 26.40
C ILE A 209 -4.04 -20.68 27.93
N ASP A 210 -4.90 -19.82 28.51
CA ASP A 210 -5.19 -19.85 29.95
C ASP A 210 -5.70 -21.24 30.39
N GLU A 211 -6.68 -21.80 29.66
CA GLU A 211 -7.26 -23.13 29.93
C GLU A 211 -6.21 -24.25 29.82
N GLU A 212 -5.31 -24.17 28.84
CA GLU A 212 -4.24 -25.17 28.63
C GLU A 212 -3.15 -25.09 29.71
N ILE A 213 -2.83 -23.88 30.17
CA ILE A 213 -1.91 -23.66 31.31
C ILE A 213 -2.49 -24.25 32.59
N GLU A 214 -3.77 -24.01 32.88
CA GLU A 214 -4.44 -24.57 34.07
C GLU A 214 -4.47 -26.11 34.04
N ALA A 215 -4.66 -26.70 32.85
CA ALA A 215 -4.67 -28.15 32.67
C ALA A 215 -3.28 -28.81 32.69
N THR A 216 -2.19 -28.04 32.59
CA THR A 216 -0.83 -28.55 32.47
C THR A 216 -0.01 -28.25 33.71
N VAL A 217 0.18 -29.24 34.58
CA VAL A 217 1.02 -29.08 35.78
C VAL A 217 2.50 -28.99 35.39
N MET A 218 3.18 -27.92 35.80
CA MET A 218 4.62 -27.77 35.58
C MET A 218 5.43 -28.72 36.48
N PRO A 219 6.53 -29.31 35.97
CA PRO A 219 7.45 -30.10 36.79
C PRO A 219 8.03 -29.28 37.94
N GLU A 220 8.31 -29.93 39.08
CA GLU A 220 8.73 -29.28 40.33
C GLU A 220 9.91 -28.32 40.15
N ASP A 221 10.92 -28.70 39.35
CA ASP A 221 12.10 -27.89 39.04
C ASP A 221 11.77 -26.53 38.37
N TYR A 222 10.60 -26.42 37.75
CA TYR A 222 10.18 -25.24 36.99
C TYR A 222 9.05 -24.45 37.65
N GLN A 223 8.33 -25.00 38.65
CA GLN A 223 7.15 -24.37 39.24
C GLN A 223 7.41 -22.96 39.79
N ASN A 224 8.58 -22.76 40.40
CA ASN A 224 8.97 -21.46 40.97
C ASN A 224 9.94 -20.68 40.09
N ARG A 225 10.26 -21.19 38.89
CA ARG A 225 11.18 -20.51 37.98
C ARG A 225 10.47 -19.29 37.40
N LYS A 226 11.11 -18.13 37.53
CA LYS A 226 10.66 -16.89 36.89
C LYS A 226 11.50 -16.55 35.68
N VAL A 227 10.87 -15.88 34.72
CA VAL A 227 11.52 -15.37 33.51
C VAL A 227 11.04 -13.95 33.23
N TRP A 228 11.94 -13.15 32.67
CA TRP A 228 11.60 -11.84 32.16
C TRP A 228 11.06 -11.96 30.74
N ILE A 229 9.98 -11.25 30.46
CA ILE A 229 9.35 -11.20 29.15
C ILE A 229 9.18 -9.77 28.66
N LEU A 230 9.28 -9.59 27.34
CA LEU A 230 8.79 -8.40 26.64
C LEU A 230 7.48 -8.75 25.94
N CYS A 231 6.43 -7.98 26.17
CA CYS A 231 5.18 -8.13 25.45
C CYS A 231 5.21 -7.35 24.14
N ASN A 232 4.98 -8.02 23.02
CA ASN A 232 4.94 -7.35 21.71
C ASN A 232 3.71 -6.43 21.59
N ASP A 233 2.62 -6.71 22.29
CA ASP A 233 1.36 -5.96 22.17
C ASP A 233 1.37 -4.62 22.93
N CYS A 234 1.88 -4.60 24.17
CA CYS A 234 1.97 -3.36 24.97
C CYS A 234 3.38 -2.78 25.07
N ASN A 235 4.41 -3.49 24.62
CA ASN A 235 5.83 -3.15 24.78
C ASN A 235 6.36 -3.11 26.24
N ASP A 236 5.57 -3.55 27.21
CA ASP A 236 6.04 -3.62 28.60
C ASP A 236 6.91 -4.84 28.86
N THR A 237 7.77 -4.69 29.86
CA THR A 237 8.62 -5.75 30.40
C THR A 237 8.11 -6.17 31.77
N THR A 238 7.86 -7.47 31.96
CA THR A 238 7.36 -8.01 33.22
C THR A 238 8.08 -9.31 33.56
N GLU A 239 8.28 -9.58 34.86
CA GLU A 239 8.74 -10.88 35.34
C GLU A 239 7.53 -11.77 35.64
N VAL A 240 7.51 -12.99 35.11
CA VAL A 240 6.40 -13.93 35.25
C VAL A 240 6.91 -15.34 35.54
N TYR A 241 6.03 -16.21 36.05
CA TYR A 241 6.36 -17.63 36.20
C TYR A 241 6.54 -18.27 34.82
N PHE A 242 7.58 -19.09 34.70
CA PHE A 242 7.85 -19.85 33.50
C PHE A 242 6.80 -20.95 33.33
N HIS A 243 6.20 -21.01 32.14
CA HIS A 243 5.29 -22.09 31.78
C HIS A 243 5.61 -22.55 30.35
N ILE A 244 5.60 -23.86 30.12
CA ILE A 244 6.01 -24.43 28.82
C ILE A 244 5.09 -24.01 27.66
N ILE A 245 3.81 -23.78 27.95
CA ILE A 245 2.79 -23.39 26.95
C ILE A 245 2.91 -21.91 26.56
N GLY A 246 3.22 -21.01 27.50
CA GLY A 246 3.28 -19.58 27.20
C GLY A 246 3.40 -18.69 28.42
N HIS A 247 3.80 -17.45 28.18
CA HIS A 247 4.04 -16.45 29.23
C HIS A 247 3.05 -15.29 29.09
N LYS A 248 2.13 -15.17 30.05
CA LYS A 248 1.09 -14.13 30.05
C LYS A 248 1.68 -12.78 30.45
N CYS A 249 1.47 -11.75 29.65
CA CYS A 249 1.81 -10.38 30.03
C CYS A 249 0.98 -9.93 31.24
N GLY A 250 1.64 -9.46 32.30
CA GLY A 250 0.96 -8.97 33.51
C GLY A 250 0.20 -7.66 33.33
N HIS A 251 0.48 -6.90 32.26
CA HIS A 251 -0.17 -5.62 31.99
C HIS A 251 -1.39 -5.74 31.07
N CYS A 252 -1.28 -6.45 29.95
CA CYS A 252 -2.34 -6.52 28.93
C CYS A 252 -2.92 -7.92 28.71
N ASN A 253 -2.51 -8.92 29.50
CA ASN A 253 -2.95 -10.32 29.42
C ASN A 253 -2.65 -11.05 28.10
N SER A 254 -1.88 -10.44 27.19
CA SER A 254 -1.46 -11.07 25.93
C SER A 254 -0.41 -12.16 26.16
N TYR A 255 -0.46 -13.23 25.36
CA TYR A 255 0.62 -14.21 25.26
C TYR A 255 1.55 -13.97 24.06
N ASN A 256 1.37 -12.87 23.32
CA ASN A 256 2.31 -12.43 22.30
C ASN A 256 3.55 -11.82 22.96
N THR A 257 4.36 -12.67 23.57
CA THR A 257 5.49 -12.31 24.42
C THR A 257 6.74 -13.08 24.01
N ARG A 258 7.91 -12.54 24.34
CA ARG A 258 9.19 -13.23 24.15
C ARG A 258 10.01 -13.13 25.43
N SER A 259 10.72 -14.21 25.78
CA SER A 259 11.67 -14.20 26.90
C SER A 259 12.84 -13.28 26.59
N ILE A 260 13.29 -12.54 27.59
CA ILE A 260 14.45 -11.64 27.52
C ILE A 260 15.35 -11.85 28.74
N ALA A 261 16.55 -11.30 28.69
CA ALA A 261 17.41 -11.20 29.87
C ALA A 261 16.81 -10.23 30.91
N PRO A 262 17.18 -10.35 32.19
CA PRO A 262 16.77 -9.39 33.21
C PRO A 262 17.11 -7.95 32.81
N PRO A 263 16.17 -6.99 32.94
CA PRO A 263 16.44 -5.60 32.60
C PRO A 263 17.52 -5.03 33.52
N VAL A 264 18.47 -4.31 32.92
CA VAL A 264 19.50 -3.57 33.68
C VAL A 264 18.83 -2.32 34.23
N LEU A 265 18.56 -2.30 35.54
CA LEU A 265 18.05 -1.09 36.21
C LEU A 265 19.13 0.00 36.14
N PRO A 266 18.79 1.24 35.70
CA PRO A 266 19.70 2.37 35.85
C PRO A 266 20.00 2.55 37.35
N GLN A 267 21.29 2.67 37.69
CA GLN A 267 21.73 3.05 39.03
C GLN A 267 21.32 4.48 39.38
#